data_AF-A0A815WJ15-F1
#
_entry.id   AF-A0A815WJ15-F1
#
_cell.length_a   1.000
_cell.length_b   1.000
_cell.length_c   1.000
_cell.angle_alpha   90.00
_cell.angle_beta   90.00
_cell.angle_gamma   90.00
#
_symmetry.space_group_name_H-M   'P 1'
#
loop_
_entity.id
_entity.type
_entity.pdbx_description
1 polymer ?
#
loop_
_entity_poly.entity_id
_entity_poly.type
_entity_poly.pdbx_seq_one_letter_code
_entity_poly.pdbx_strand_id
1 'polypeptide(L)'
;MFFEQFQSIFSNGIKSQWYEMKDIIELFTWIRLQDQLFSQYFSHYSSNVNTDDLWDMFLKLGKLNIINSVNQKHVISILTEKIPLTSVGPFHRYTKSAKTCLVEIKPEFCSQFIELFKKIFDGYIIKQFNYPQYSYQVSRTDCNDLLQIEPFKDLRRLCHLFNCLISFQILNSGTLNTQDNTIKYLT
;
A
#
# COMPACT_ATOMS: atom_id res chain seq x y z
N MET A 1 -8.84 21.56 -22.13
CA MET A 1 -8.87 20.60 -21.01
C MET A 1 -9.31 21.34 -19.74
N PHE A 2 -10.62 21.40 -19.48
CA PHE A 2 -11.22 22.22 -18.41
C PHE A 2 -10.71 21.79 -17.01
N PHE A 3 -10.60 20.48 -16.77
CA PHE A 3 -10.19 19.93 -15.47
C PHE A 3 -8.71 20.15 -15.11
N GLU A 4 -7.81 20.34 -16.08
CA GLU A 4 -6.40 20.63 -15.76
C GLU A 4 -6.22 22.03 -15.15
N GLN A 5 -7.07 22.98 -15.54
CA GLN A 5 -7.02 24.35 -15.02
C GLN A 5 -7.38 24.43 -13.52
N PHE A 6 -8.04 23.40 -12.97
CA PHE A 6 -8.44 23.34 -11.56
C PHE A 6 -7.44 22.57 -10.68
N GLN A 7 -6.34 22.03 -11.23
CA GLN A 7 -5.35 21.27 -10.46
C GLN A 7 -4.70 22.11 -9.35
N SER A 8 -4.42 23.38 -9.61
CA SER A 8 -3.84 24.31 -8.64
C SER A 8 -4.82 24.61 -7.50
N ILE A 9 -6.10 24.82 -7.82
CA ILE A 9 -7.17 25.05 -6.84
C ILE A 9 -7.36 23.79 -5.98
N PHE A 10 -7.41 22.62 -6.61
CA PHE A 10 -7.51 21.35 -5.90
C PHE A 10 -6.33 21.14 -4.93
N SER A 11 -5.09 21.34 -5.42
CA SER A 11 -3.88 21.22 -4.59
C SER A 11 -3.88 22.19 -3.42
N ASN A 12 -4.26 23.46 -3.67
CA ASN A 12 -4.34 24.49 -2.63
C ASN A 12 -5.44 24.17 -1.61
N GLY A 13 -6.58 23.66 -2.05
CA GLY A 13 -7.68 23.26 -1.18
C GLY A 13 -7.32 22.07 -0.29
N ILE A 14 -6.56 21.09 -0.80
CA ILE A 14 -6.03 20.00 0.04
C ILE A 14 -5.06 20.55 1.10
N LYS A 15 -4.05 21.34 0.67
CA LYS A 15 -3.07 21.92 1.59
C LYS A 15 -3.71 22.79 2.68
N SER A 16 -4.76 23.52 2.31
CA SER A 16 -5.49 24.42 3.19
C SER A 16 -6.66 23.75 3.92
N GLN A 17 -6.81 22.43 3.77
CA GLN A 17 -7.87 21.62 4.38
C GLN A 17 -9.30 22.14 4.09
N TRP A 18 -9.51 22.74 2.91
CA TRP A 18 -10.82 23.22 2.47
C TRP A 18 -11.77 22.08 2.09
N TYR A 19 -11.21 20.94 1.70
CA TYR A 19 -11.97 19.77 1.32
C TYR A 19 -11.99 18.75 2.44
N GLU A 20 -13.17 18.21 2.72
CA GLU A 20 -13.30 17.02 3.54
C GLU A 20 -13.00 15.78 2.69
N MET A 21 -12.64 14.68 3.36
CA MET A 21 -12.37 13.40 2.68
C MET A 21 -13.55 12.96 1.77
N LYS A 22 -14.79 13.26 2.16
CA LYS A 22 -15.99 12.91 1.36
C LYS A 22 -15.99 13.62 -0.01
N ASP A 23 -15.57 14.88 -0.07
CA ASP A 23 -15.55 15.70 -1.28
C ASP A 23 -14.48 15.15 -2.25
N ILE A 24 -13.34 14.76 -1.70
CA ILE A 24 -12.24 14.16 -2.46
C ILE A 24 -12.67 12.79 -3.03
N ILE A 25 -13.33 11.95 -2.22
CA ILE A 25 -13.87 10.66 -2.67
C ILE A 25 -14.89 10.83 -3.79
N GLU A 26 -15.76 11.83 -3.70
CA GLU A 26 -16.75 12.12 -4.75
C GLU A 26 -16.06 12.46 -6.07
N LEU A 27 -15.04 13.33 -6.04
CA LEU A 27 -14.22 13.63 -7.22
C LEU A 27 -13.61 12.36 -7.82
N PHE A 28 -12.97 11.51 -7.01
CA PHE A 28 -12.37 10.26 -7.50
C PHE A 28 -13.41 9.30 -8.06
N THR A 29 -14.63 9.31 -7.53
CA THR A 29 -15.75 8.53 -8.09
C THR A 29 -16.09 9.00 -9.50
N TRP A 30 -16.15 10.32 -9.73
CA TRP A 30 -16.49 10.89 -11.04
C TRP A 30 -15.40 10.63 -12.08
N ILE A 31 -14.13 10.72 -11.69
CA ILE A 31 -12.99 10.55 -12.62
C ILE A 31 -12.47 9.11 -12.69
N ARG A 32 -13.11 8.14 -12.02
CA ARG A 32 -12.58 6.76 -11.85
C ARG A 32 -12.28 6.00 -13.14
N LEU A 33 -12.95 6.35 -14.24
CA LEU A 33 -12.78 5.73 -15.56
C LEU A 33 -11.86 6.55 -16.48
N GLN A 34 -11.39 7.72 -16.02
CA GLN A 34 -10.57 8.65 -16.78
C GLN A 34 -9.11 8.52 -16.35
N ASP A 35 -8.35 7.59 -16.95
CA ASP A 35 -6.99 7.19 -16.53
C ASP A 35 -6.07 8.39 -16.23
N GLN A 36 -5.97 9.33 -17.18
CA GLN A 36 -5.09 10.49 -17.07
C GLN A 36 -5.54 11.46 -15.97
N LEU A 37 -6.83 11.78 -15.90
CA LEU A 37 -7.37 12.67 -14.87
C LEU A 37 -7.23 12.05 -13.48
N PHE A 38 -7.55 10.77 -13.34
CA PHE A 38 -7.35 10.06 -12.08
C PHE A 38 -5.88 10.11 -11.65
N SER A 39 -4.96 9.78 -12.55
CA SER A 39 -3.52 9.79 -12.27
C SER A 39 -3.03 11.16 -11.80
N GLN A 40 -3.40 12.22 -12.52
CA GLN A 40 -3.04 13.59 -12.17
C GLN A 40 -3.55 13.96 -10.78
N TYR A 41 -4.86 13.81 -10.54
CA TYR A 41 -5.47 14.21 -9.27
C TYR A 41 -5.01 13.35 -8.10
N PHE A 42 -4.76 12.06 -8.30
CA PHE A 42 -4.20 11.18 -7.26
C PHE A 42 -2.75 11.54 -6.92
N SER A 43 -1.96 11.93 -7.92
CA SER A 43 -0.60 12.46 -7.72
C SER A 43 -0.62 13.78 -6.95
N HIS A 44 -1.52 14.70 -7.29
CA HIS A 44 -1.71 15.94 -6.55
C HIS A 44 -2.17 15.68 -5.11
N TYR A 45 -3.16 14.82 -4.91
CA TYR A 45 -3.63 14.45 -3.57
C TYR A 45 -2.49 13.88 -2.73
N SER A 46 -1.84 12.82 -3.22
CA SER A 46 -0.78 12.14 -2.49
C SER A 46 0.40 13.06 -2.16
N SER A 47 0.72 14.04 -3.00
CA SER A 47 1.80 15.00 -2.76
C SER A 47 1.51 16.01 -1.64
N ASN A 48 0.24 16.18 -1.27
CA ASN A 48 -0.22 17.21 -0.34
C ASN A 48 -0.77 16.66 0.98
N VAL A 49 -0.85 15.34 1.12
CA VAL A 49 -1.28 14.68 2.36
C VAL A 49 -0.16 13.85 2.97
N ASN A 50 -0.27 13.57 4.27
CA ASN A 50 0.62 12.62 4.93
C ASN A 50 0.26 11.17 4.50
N THR A 51 1.12 10.22 4.84
CA THR A 51 0.90 8.82 4.42
C THR A 51 -0.28 8.15 5.12
N ASP A 52 -0.62 8.56 6.35
CA ASP A 52 -1.78 8.03 7.08
C ASP A 52 -3.08 8.38 6.32
N ASP A 53 -3.24 9.64 5.91
CA ASP A 53 -4.38 10.11 5.12
C ASP A 53 -4.43 9.44 3.74
N LEU A 54 -3.28 9.27 3.10
CA LEU A 54 -3.16 8.56 1.82
C LEU A 54 -3.59 7.09 1.94
N TRP A 55 -3.23 6.44 3.04
CA TRP A 55 -3.63 5.07 3.32
C TRP A 55 -5.14 4.96 3.56
N ASP A 56 -5.70 5.84 4.40
CA ASP A 56 -7.14 5.87 4.66
C ASP A 56 -7.94 6.15 3.37
N MET A 57 -7.42 7.02 2.50
CA MET A 57 -7.98 7.25 1.19
C MET A 57 -7.99 5.98 0.34
N PHE A 58 -6.87 5.25 0.28
CA PHE A 58 -6.80 3.97 -0.43
C PHE A 58 -7.84 2.97 0.06
N LEU A 59 -7.99 2.80 1.38
CA LEU A 59 -8.99 1.90 1.96
C LEU A 59 -10.42 2.31 1.56
N LYS A 60 -10.74 3.61 1.63
CA LYS A 60 -12.06 4.13 1.21
C LYS A 60 -12.33 3.90 -0.27
N LEU A 61 -11.36 4.18 -1.14
CA LEU A 61 -11.48 3.94 -2.58
C LEU A 61 -11.66 2.44 -2.89
N GLY A 62 -10.96 1.56 -2.17
CA GLY A 62 -11.11 0.12 -2.27
C GLY A 62 -12.50 -0.36 -1.84
N LYS A 63 -12.97 0.08 -0.66
CA LYS A 63 -14.31 -0.21 -0.13
C LYS A 63 -15.43 0.18 -1.11
N LEU A 64 -15.29 1.33 -1.76
CA LEU A 64 -16.27 1.85 -2.71
C LEU A 64 -16.11 1.31 -4.14
N ASN A 65 -15.17 0.39 -4.36
CA ASN A 65 -14.84 -0.15 -5.68
C ASN A 65 -14.56 0.95 -6.73
N ILE A 66 -13.85 2.00 -6.30
CA ILE A 66 -13.40 3.08 -7.19
C ILE A 66 -12.11 2.66 -7.89
N ILE A 67 -11.30 1.83 -7.22
CA ILE A 67 -10.07 1.26 -7.79
C ILE A 67 -10.44 0.14 -8.76
N ASN A 68 -10.05 0.26 -10.03
CA ASN A 68 -10.41 -0.66 -11.10
C ASN A 68 -9.22 -0.88 -12.05
N SER A 69 -9.40 -1.70 -13.10
CA SER A 69 -8.33 -2.04 -14.03
C SER A 69 -7.68 -0.85 -14.74
N VAL A 70 -8.37 0.28 -14.86
CA VAL A 70 -7.86 1.51 -15.47
C VAL A 70 -6.87 2.19 -14.53
N ASN A 71 -7.27 2.44 -13.30
CA ASN A 71 -6.58 3.35 -12.39
C ASN A 71 -5.68 2.67 -11.34
N GLN A 72 -5.82 1.35 -11.14
CA GLN A 72 -5.11 0.62 -10.08
C GLN A 72 -3.58 0.75 -10.16
N LYS A 73 -3.01 0.87 -11.37
CA LYS A 73 -1.56 1.03 -11.58
C LYS A 73 -1.02 2.29 -10.90
N HIS A 74 -1.77 3.40 -10.92
CA HIS A 74 -1.35 4.67 -10.31
C HIS A 74 -1.41 4.58 -8.79
N VAL A 75 -2.45 3.93 -8.27
CA VAL A 75 -2.62 3.70 -6.84
C VAL A 75 -1.48 2.84 -6.30
N ILE A 76 -1.18 1.72 -6.96
CA ILE A 76 -0.04 0.86 -6.59
C ILE A 76 1.26 1.68 -6.62
N SER A 77 1.55 2.34 -7.73
CA SER A 77 2.79 3.09 -7.93
C SER A 77 3.05 4.06 -6.77
N ILE A 78 2.09 4.95 -6.49
CA ILE A 78 2.22 5.98 -5.45
C ILE A 78 2.34 5.37 -4.04
N LEU A 79 1.55 4.34 -3.72
CA LEU A 79 1.61 3.72 -2.39
C LEU A 79 2.90 2.93 -2.18
N THR A 80 3.39 2.22 -3.21
CA THR A 80 4.68 1.53 -3.17
C THR A 80 5.87 2.48 -3.07
N GLU A 81 5.73 3.73 -3.51
CA GLU A 81 6.76 4.76 -3.35
C GLU A 81 6.72 5.37 -1.94
N LYS A 82 5.54 5.75 -1.45
CA LYS A 82 5.37 6.57 -0.25
C LYS A 82 5.31 5.78 1.06
N ILE A 83 4.60 4.66 1.11
CA ILE A 83 4.46 3.89 2.35
C ILE A 83 5.83 3.44 2.90
N PRO A 84 6.80 2.99 2.08
CA PRO A 84 8.11 2.62 2.60
C PRO A 84 8.95 3.77 3.16
N LEU A 85 8.55 5.02 2.98
CA LEU A 85 9.20 6.19 3.59
C LEU A 85 8.68 6.45 5.02
N THR A 86 7.60 5.76 5.43
CA THR A 86 7.06 5.91 6.77
C THR A 86 7.86 5.11 7.78
N SER A 87 7.81 5.58 9.03
CA SER A 87 8.36 4.83 10.15
C SER A 87 7.60 3.51 10.33
N VAL A 88 8.15 2.68 11.20
CA VAL A 88 7.69 1.32 11.46
C VAL A 88 6.29 1.27 12.11
N GLY A 89 5.94 2.20 13.00
CA GLY A 89 4.67 2.20 13.74
C GLY A 89 3.41 2.19 12.87
N PRO A 90 3.37 2.94 11.76
CA PRO A 90 2.29 2.86 10.76
C PRO A 90 2.04 1.48 10.14
N PHE A 91 3.04 0.59 10.03
CA PHE A 91 2.88 -0.71 9.37
C PHE A 91 1.79 -1.58 10.01
N HIS A 92 1.88 -1.82 11.33
CA HIS A 92 0.88 -2.59 12.06
C HIS A 92 -0.52 -1.98 11.92
N ARG A 93 -0.59 -0.65 12.02
CA ARG A 93 -1.85 0.09 11.89
C ARG A 93 -2.47 -0.10 10.51
N TYR A 94 -1.68 0.03 9.44
CA TYR A 94 -2.15 -0.09 8.07
C TYR A 94 -2.66 -1.49 7.76
N THR A 95 -1.92 -2.51 8.18
CA THR A 95 -2.35 -3.92 8.06
C THR A 95 -3.67 -4.17 8.79
N LYS A 96 -3.79 -3.70 10.03
CA LYS A 96 -5.01 -3.87 10.81
C LYS A 96 -6.20 -3.16 10.17
N SER A 97 -6.03 -1.92 9.70
CA SER A 97 -7.09 -1.18 9.01
C SER A 97 -7.50 -1.85 7.69
N ALA A 98 -6.55 -2.43 6.94
CA ALA A 98 -6.89 -3.20 5.74
C ALA A 98 -7.64 -4.50 6.05
N LYS A 99 -7.29 -5.20 7.14
CA LYS A 99 -8.06 -6.36 7.63
C LYS A 99 -9.51 -5.97 7.88
N THR A 100 -9.74 -4.88 8.60
CA THR A 100 -11.10 -4.38 8.86
C THR A 100 -11.81 -4.00 7.57
N CYS A 101 -11.11 -3.29 6.67
CA CYS A 101 -11.67 -2.90 5.37
C CYS A 101 -12.09 -4.11 4.51
N LEU A 102 -11.32 -5.20 4.52
CA LEU A 102 -11.62 -6.43 3.79
C LEU A 102 -12.97 -7.05 4.18
N VAL A 103 -13.37 -6.95 5.44
CA VAL A 103 -14.65 -7.47 5.92
C VAL A 103 -15.82 -6.67 5.33
N GLU A 104 -15.59 -5.42 4.96
CA GLU A 104 -16.61 -4.49 4.45
C GLU A 104 -16.64 -4.38 2.92
N ILE A 105 -15.62 -4.91 2.23
CA ILE A 105 -15.57 -4.95 0.77
C ILE A 105 -16.52 -6.04 0.27
N LYS A 106 -17.21 -5.77 -0.84
CA LYS A 106 -18.09 -6.77 -1.45
C LYS A 106 -17.27 -7.98 -1.95
N PRO A 107 -17.75 -9.22 -1.76
CA PRO A 107 -16.98 -10.43 -2.06
C PRO A 107 -16.33 -10.46 -3.46
N GLU A 108 -17.03 -9.93 -4.47
CA GLU A 108 -16.56 -9.89 -5.86
C GLU A 108 -15.33 -8.99 -6.08
N PHE A 109 -15.08 -8.02 -5.20
CA PHE A 109 -13.94 -7.09 -5.30
C PHE A 109 -12.82 -7.42 -4.30
N CYS A 110 -13.06 -8.33 -3.36
CA CYS A 110 -12.08 -8.73 -2.35
C CYS A 110 -10.76 -9.19 -2.99
N SER A 111 -10.81 -10.11 -3.96
CA SER A 111 -9.62 -10.68 -4.61
C SER A 111 -8.73 -9.60 -5.23
N GLN A 112 -9.33 -8.61 -5.90
CA GLN A 112 -8.59 -7.50 -6.49
C GLN A 112 -7.96 -6.64 -5.39
N PHE A 113 -8.72 -6.26 -4.37
CA PHE A 113 -8.19 -5.45 -3.27
C PHE A 113 -7.02 -6.14 -2.55
N ILE A 114 -7.13 -7.46 -2.32
CA ILE A 114 -6.05 -8.29 -1.76
C ILE A 114 -4.80 -8.21 -2.61
N GLU A 115 -4.93 -8.36 -3.94
CA GLU A 115 -3.79 -8.31 -4.85
C GLU A 115 -3.09 -6.94 -4.81
N LEU A 116 -3.87 -5.86 -4.80
CA LEU A 116 -3.34 -4.49 -4.68
C LEU A 116 -2.61 -4.31 -3.36
N PHE A 117 -3.23 -4.71 -2.26
CA PHE A 117 -2.64 -4.66 -0.93
C PHE A 117 -1.32 -5.43 -0.87
N LYS A 118 -1.27 -6.65 -1.43
CA LYS A 118 -0.04 -7.47 -1.51
C LYS A 118 1.09 -6.72 -2.22
N LYS A 119 0.84 -6.18 -3.42
CA LYS A 119 1.86 -5.43 -4.18
C LYS A 119 2.43 -4.25 -3.40
N ILE A 120 1.56 -3.53 -2.71
CA ILE A 120 1.95 -2.39 -1.87
C ILE A 120 2.84 -2.84 -0.72
N PHE A 121 2.46 -3.93 -0.04
CA PHE A 121 3.20 -4.48 1.09
C PHE A 121 4.52 -5.12 0.66
N ASP A 122 4.59 -5.80 -0.48
CA ASP A 122 5.84 -6.35 -1.01
C ASP A 122 6.86 -5.24 -1.25
N GLY A 123 6.42 -4.10 -1.82
CA GLY A 123 7.28 -2.92 -1.98
C GLY A 123 7.80 -2.35 -0.66
N TYR A 124 6.94 -2.32 0.37
CA TYR A 124 7.35 -1.94 1.73
C TYR A 124 8.42 -2.87 2.30
N ILE A 125 8.23 -4.17 2.13
CA ILE A 125 9.10 -5.19 2.71
C ILE A 125 10.45 -5.25 2.01
N ILE A 126 10.50 -5.18 0.68
CA ILE A 126 11.76 -5.13 -0.08
C ILE A 126 12.63 -3.97 0.39
N LYS A 127 12.03 -2.81 0.64
CA LYS A 127 12.74 -1.61 1.10
C LYS A 127 13.21 -1.77 2.55
N GLN A 128 12.42 -2.39 3.42
CA GLN A 128 12.84 -2.76 4.77
C GLN A 128 14.10 -3.65 4.79
N PHE A 129 14.19 -4.64 3.89
CA PHE A 129 15.38 -5.49 3.77
C PHE A 129 16.61 -4.76 3.24
N ASN A 130 16.42 -3.84 2.28
CA ASN A 130 17.53 -3.16 1.61
C ASN A 130 18.10 -1.98 2.40
N TYR A 131 17.37 -1.46 3.40
CA TYR A 131 17.78 -0.30 4.20
C TYR A 131 17.67 -0.59 5.70
N PRO A 132 18.72 -1.17 6.32
CA PRO A 132 18.72 -1.66 7.70
C PRO A 132 18.31 -0.61 8.76
N GLN A 133 18.53 0.67 8.48
CA GLN A 133 18.13 1.79 9.35
C GLN A 133 16.60 1.93 9.50
N TYR A 134 15.82 1.23 8.67
CA TYR A 134 14.37 1.19 8.78
C TYR A 134 13.84 -0.13 9.35
N SER A 135 14.71 -1.10 9.65
CA SER A 135 14.36 -2.48 10.02
C SER A 135 13.28 -2.57 11.11
N TYR A 136 12.17 -3.24 10.78
CA TYR A 136 11.13 -3.58 11.72
C TYR A 136 11.35 -4.95 12.36
N GLN A 137 11.35 -5.01 13.69
CA GLN A 137 11.11 -6.25 14.42
C GLN A 137 9.61 -6.52 14.47
N VAL A 138 9.10 -7.34 13.55
CA VAL A 138 7.68 -7.75 13.57
C VAL A 138 7.42 -8.56 14.84
N SER A 139 6.45 -8.12 15.65
CA SER A 139 6.08 -8.88 16.84
C SER A 139 5.30 -10.14 16.48
N ARG A 140 5.34 -11.14 17.37
CA ARG A 140 4.54 -12.37 17.22
C ARG A 140 3.03 -12.09 17.11
N THR A 141 2.55 -11.01 17.74
CA THR A 141 1.15 -10.56 17.68
C THR A 141 0.79 -10.05 16.29
N ASP A 142 1.66 -9.25 15.67
CA ASP A 142 1.48 -8.74 14.29
C ASP A 142 1.45 -9.89 13.28
N CYS A 143 2.32 -10.88 13.49
CA CYS A 143 2.31 -12.10 12.69
C CYS A 143 0.97 -12.81 12.79
N ASN A 144 0.43 -12.98 14.00
CA ASN A 144 -0.84 -13.66 14.22
C ASN A 144 -2.01 -12.92 13.58
N ASP A 145 -2.00 -11.59 13.59
CA ASP A 145 -3.06 -10.78 12.96
C ASP A 145 -3.08 -10.92 11.43
N LEU A 146 -1.90 -11.00 10.82
CA LEU A 146 -1.70 -11.30 9.40
C LEU A 146 -2.07 -12.75 9.04
N LEU A 147 -1.76 -13.71 9.92
CA LEU A 147 -2.00 -15.14 9.73
C LEU A 147 -3.49 -15.52 9.70
N GLN A 148 -4.36 -14.75 10.34
CA GLN A 148 -5.81 -15.03 10.39
C GLN A 148 -6.57 -14.61 9.13
N ILE A 149 -5.91 -13.96 8.17
CA ILE A 149 -6.55 -13.49 6.95
C ILE A 149 -6.08 -14.42 5.85
N GLU A 150 -6.92 -15.38 5.47
CA GLU A 150 -6.64 -16.41 4.45
C GLU A 150 -5.91 -15.89 3.19
N PRO A 151 -6.31 -14.73 2.62
CA PRO A 151 -5.63 -14.17 1.47
C PRO A 151 -4.19 -13.69 1.71
N PHE A 152 -3.80 -13.47 2.97
CA PHE A 152 -2.44 -13.08 3.38
C PHE A 152 -1.58 -14.29 3.79
N LYS A 153 -2.01 -15.52 3.47
CA LYS A 153 -1.17 -16.73 3.59
C LYS A 153 0.17 -16.63 2.83
N ASP A 154 0.30 -15.78 1.82
CA ASP A 154 1.59 -15.50 1.17
C ASP A 154 2.45 -14.53 2.01
N LEU A 155 1.82 -13.57 2.70
CA LEU A 155 2.49 -12.69 3.68
C LEU A 155 2.92 -13.47 4.95
N ARG A 156 2.38 -14.68 5.19
CA ARG A 156 2.88 -15.64 6.22
C ARG A 156 4.37 -15.90 6.09
N ARG A 157 4.88 -15.97 4.85
CA ARG A 157 6.31 -16.14 4.57
C ARG A 157 7.13 -14.94 5.06
N LEU A 158 6.54 -13.75 5.00
CA LEU A 158 7.16 -12.48 5.41
C LEU A 158 7.13 -12.34 6.93
N CYS A 159 6.03 -12.72 7.59
CA CYS A 159 5.98 -12.87 9.04
C CYS A 159 7.05 -13.82 9.58
N HIS A 160 7.33 -14.95 8.91
CA HIS A 160 8.46 -15.81 9.26
C HIS A 160 9.82 -15.16 9.02
N LEU A 161 9.99 -14.40 7.95
CA LEU A 161 11.23 -13.64 7.69
C LEU A 161 11.51 -12.58 8.75
N PHE A 162 10.48 -11.89 9.27
CA PHE A 162 10.65 -10.83 10.26
C PHE A 162 10.60 -11.31 11.72
N ASN A 163 10.03 -12.49 12.00
CA ASN A 163 10.02 -13.12 13.33
C ASN A 163 11.24 -14.05 13.54
N CYS A 164 12.16 -14.11 12.57
CA CYS A 164 13.42 -14.81 12.70
C CYS A 164 14.45 -13.96 13.44
N LEU A 165 14.54 -14.22 14.75
CA LEU A 165 15.81 -14.39 15.48
C LEU A 165 16.65 -15.56 14.91
N ILE A 166 16.70 -15.71 13.58
CA ILE A 166 17.53 -16.69 12.89
C ILE A 166 18.39 -15.89 11.93
N SER A 167 19.68 -15.82 12.26
CA SER A 167 20.74 -15.28 11.43
C SER A 167 20.61 -15.84 10.00
N PHE A 168 20.32 -14.98 9.03
CA PHE A 168 20.40 -15.36 7.62
C PHE A 168 21.86 -15.25 7.17
N GLN A 169 22.45 -16.33 6.66
CA GLN A 169 23.69 -16.26 5.91
C GLN A 169 23.34 -16.00 4.43
N ILE A 170 23.60 -14.78 3.97
CA ILE A 170 23.57 -14.47 2.53
C ILE A 170 24.81 -15.14 1.92
N LEU A 171 24.62 -16.27 1.24
CA LEU A 171 25.71 -17.08 0.71
C LEU A 171 26.46 -16.42 -0.45
N ASN A 172 25.95 -15.33 -1.03
CA ASN A 172 26.68 -14.50 -2.00
C ASN A 172 26.07 -13.10 -2.08
N SER A 173 26.74 -12.11 -1.49
CA SER A 173 26.33 -10.69 -1.51
C SER A 173 26.48 -10.02 -2.89
N GLY A 174 26.91 -10.76 -3.92
CA GLY A 174 27.32 -10.21 -5.22
C GLY A 174 26.28 -10.22 -6.34
N THR A 175 25.12 -10.86 -6.17
CA THR A 175 24.15 -11.05 -7.29
C THR A 175 22.70 -10.90 -6.83
N LEU A 176 22.32 -9.69 -6.43
CA LEU A 176 20.92 -9.34 -6.14
C LEU A 176 20.05 -9.13 -7.41
N ASN A 177 20.60 -9.34 -8.61
CA ASN A 177 19.98 -8.97 -9.90
C ASN A 177 19.69 -10.13 -10.87
N THR A 178 19.71 -11.39 -10.44
CA THR A 178 19.40 -12.53 -11.33
C THR A 178 18.20 -13.34 -10.84
N GLN A 179 17.33 -13.70 -11.78
CA GLN A 179 15.98 -14.26 -11.59
C GLN A 179 15.90 -15.65 -10.92
N ASP A 180 16.98 -16.20 -10.37
CA ASP A 180 17.05 -17.57 -9.85
C ASP A 180 17.39 -17.65 -8.36
N ASN A 181 16.63 -16.96 -7.50
CA ASN A 181 16.78 -17.12 -6.06
C ASN A 181 15.91 -18.28 -5.55
N THR A 182 16.51 -19.47 -5.45
CA THR A 182 15.95 -20.56 -4.64
C THR A 182 16.42 -20.41 -3.20
N ILE A 183 15.53 -19.96 -2.33
CA ILE A 183 15.76 -19.93 -0.88
C ILE A 183 15.85 -21.39 -0.39
N LYS A 184 17.02 -21.82 0.10
CA LYS A 184 17.16 -23.09 0.82
C LYS A 184 16.97 -22.86 2.32
N TYR A 185 15.97 -23.53 2.88
CA TYR A 185 15.66 -23.55 4.31
C TYR A 185 16.55 -24.60 4.99
N LEU A 186 17.20 -24.22 6.08
CA LEU A 186 17.78 -25.19 7.02
C LEU A 186 16.65 -25.60 7.97
N THR A 187 16.31 -26.89 7.95
CA THR A 187 15.32 -27.53 8.85
C THR A 187 15.80 -27.59 10.28
#